data_AF-A0A8J3NQF3-F1
#
_entry.id   AF-A0A8J3NQF3-F1
#
_cell.length_a   1.000
_cell.length_b   1.000
_cell.length_c   1.000
_cell.angle_alpha   90.00
_cell.angle_beta   90.00
_cell.angle_gamma   90.00
#
_symmetry.space_group_name_H-M   'P 1'
#
loop_
_entity.id
_entity.type
_entity.pdbx_description
1 polymer ?
#
loop_
_entity_poly.entity_id
_entity_poly.type
_entity_poly.pdbx_seq_one_letter_code
_entity_poly.pdbx_strand_id
1 'polypeptide(L)'
;MTDDPDLRSVREFHQQRPGVAPGALDRVRRRVQTAPAAPHAPRLLLPRWAAPAAAAAVVAAVVGGVAMLGAADRGTPQPGGPTGGPARLASTAPTAPEGTAALWLKYGAPVPVSTVFAELDRAAAGTALAAPRPGELLCSHATVLTRPGPAPAPGSAPATAQAEVRCFEPEGLLEVPAPEASPGEVKGQSPAEQLAAARDGFAAAGPGWGYPTAVWLAALPTDPDLLLAGFRAGTRGPAEVDDLTRWQQYGRFLTRVDPLLPAAQRAAFHRLLARLAGLTATEAFTASGKRFYAVRLTSGTIADELLFEPSTGRLEGHVELIGVATAGSGPASSPGGGEPVPVRQERWKYLFRPAAGWASPSATAAR
;
A
#
# COMPACT_ATOMS: atom_id res chain seq x y z
N MET A 1 -2.32 20.01 -26.78
CA MET A 1 -2.22 19.57 -25.37
C MET A 1 -3.48 20.03 -24.69
N THR A 2 -4.39 19.11 -24.36
CA THR A 2 -5.65 19.44 -23.69
C THR A 2 -5.34 19.86 -22.26
N ASP A 3 -5.93 20.97 -21.83
CA ASP A 3 -5.68 21.62 -20.55
C ASP A 3 -6.45 20.88 -19.44
N ASP A 4 -6.00 19.66 -19.13
CA ASP A 4 -6.67 18.77 -18.18
C ASP A 4 -6.55 19.35 -16.75
N PRO A 5 -7.69 19.65 -16.08
CA PRO A 5 -7.70 20.24 -14.75
C PRO A 5 -7.02 19.38 -13.69
N ASP A 6 -6.99 18.05 -13.85
CA ASP A 6 -6.33 17.13 -12.92
C ASP A 6 -4.82 17.36 -12.96
N LEU A 7 -4.28 17.45 -14.16
CA LEU A 7 -2.84 17.66 -14.38
C LEU A 7 -2.39 19.02 -13.93
N ARG A 8 -3.23 20.03 -14.13
CA ARG A 8 -2.93 21.39 -13.67
C ARG A 8 -2.84 21.42 -12.15
N SER A 9 -3.78 20.80 -11.43
CA SER A 9 -3.82 20.84 -9.96
C SER A 9 -2.58 20.21 -9.29
N VAL A 10 -2.15 19.02 -9.74
CA VAL A 10 -0.95 18.35 -9.18
C VAL A 10 0.31 19.16 -9.51
N ARG A 11 0.40 19.70 -10.73
CA ARG A 11 1.54 20.53 -11.14
C ARG A 11 1.62 21.85 -10.37
N GLU A 12 0.49 22.53 -10.20
CA GLU A 12 0.42 23.76 -9.40
C GLU A 12 0.82 23.52 -7.96
N PHE A 13 0.34 22.43 -7.34
CA PHE A 13 0.77 22.05 -5.99
C PHE A 13 2.28 21.82 -5.92
N HIS A 14 2.84 21.11 -6.91
CA HIS A 14 4.28 20.86 -6.99
C HIS A 14 5.10 22.15 -7.10
N GLN A 15 4.65 23.08 -7.94
CA GLN A 15 5.30 24.39 -8.11
C GLN A 15 5.19 25.27 -6.86
N GLN A 16 4.08 25.20 -6.13
CA GLN A 16 3.84 26.02 -4.94
C GLN A 16 4.59 25.49 -3.70
N ARG A 17 4.87 24.19 -3.64
CA ARG A 17 5.47 23.54 -2.46
C ARG A 17 6.66 22.65 -2.81
N PRO A 18 7.74 23.21 -3.40
CA PRO A 18 8.91 22.43 -3.74
C PRO A 18 9.54 21.85 -2.46
N GLY A 19 9.71 20.52 -2.43
CA GLY A 19 10.49 19.82 -1.43
C GLY A 19 11.99 19.94 -1.74
N VAL A 20 12.79 20.18 -0.71
CA VAL A 20 14.27 20.27 -0.84
C VAL A 20 14.90 18.88 -1.06
N ALA A 21 14.23 17.82 -0.59
CA ALA A 21 14.72 16.45 -0.70
C ALA A 21 14.22 15.78 -1.99
N PRO A 22 15.04 14.93 -2.64
CA PRO A 22 14.59 14.08 -3.74
C PRO A 22 13.37 13.23 -3.35
N GLY A 23 12.58 12.84 -4.35
CA GLY A 23 11.55 11.81 -4.18
C GLY A 23 12.13 10.49 -3.68
N ALA A 24 11.31 9.70 -2.99
CA ALA A 24 11.77 8.41 -2.46
C ALA A 24 12.25 7.47 -3.57
N LEU A 25 11.57 7.47 -4.71
CA LEU A 25 11.94 6.65 -5.86
C LEU A 25 13.27 7.09 -6.47
N ASP A 26 13.55 8.40 -6.51
CA ASP A 26 14.82 8.92 -7.02
C ASP A 26 16.02 8.51 -6.19
N ARG A 27 15.85 8.41 -4.86
CA ARG A 27 16.88 7.86 -3.98
C ARG A 27 17.18 6.42 -4.32
N VAL A 28 16.13 5.62 -4.49
CA VAL A 28 16.25 4.20 -4.81
C VAL A 28 16.91 4.03 -6.17
N ARG A 29 16.45 4.75 -7.18
CA ARG A 29 17.04 4.76 -8.52
C ARG A 29 18.52 5.11 -8.47
N ARG A 30 18.89 6.21 -7.80
CA ARG A 30 20.31 6.59 -7.63
C ARG A 30 21.10 5.48 -6.97
N ARG A 31 20.66 4.94 -5.84
CA ARG A 31 21.37 3.83 -5.17
C ARG A 31 21.52 2.60 -6.04
N VAL A 32 20.50 2.23 -6.82
CA VAL A 32 20.57 1.09 -7.74
C VAL A 32 21.55 1.37 -8.89
N GLN A 33 21.54 2.58 -9.44
CA GLN A 33 22.41 2.97 -10.56
C GLN A 33 23.86 3.21 -10.16
N THR A 34 24.10 3.72 -8.93
CA THR A 34 25.43 4.03 -8.42
C THR A 34 26.00 2.94 -7.53
N ALA A 35 25.26 1.85 -7.26
CA ALA A 35 25.83 0.69 -6.61
C ALA A 35 26.94 0.16 -7.53
N PRO A 36 28.23 0.32 -7.17
CA PRO A 36 29.28 -0.27 -7.96
C PRO A 36 28.97 -1.77 -8.02
N ALA A 37 28.96 -2.33 -9.24
CA ALA A 37 28.89 -3.77 -9.42
C ALA A 37 29.94 -4.34 -8.46
N ALA A 38 29.48 -5.06 -7.42
CA ALA A 38 30.35 -5.51 -6.35
C ALA A 38 31.60 -6.09 -7.03
N PRO A 39 32.80 -5.54 -6.76
CA PRO A 39 34.00 -5.97 -7.46
C PRO A 39 33.99 -7.48 -7.32
N HIS A 40 33.89 -8.18 -8.46
CA HIS A 40 33.89 -9.63 -8.47
C HIS A 40 35.12 -10.01 -7.68
N ALA A 41 34.91 -10.49 -6.44
CA ALA A 41 36.00 -10.89 -5.59
C ALA A 41 36.81 -11.85 -6.45
N PRO A 42 38.07 -11.53 -6.79
CA PRO A 42 38.85 -12.42 -7.62
C PRO A 42 38.77 -13.76 -6.92
N ARG A 43 38.27 -14.78 -7.65
CA ARG A 43 38.24 -16.15 -7.15
C ARG A 43 39.68 -16.56 -6.95
N LEU A 44 40.24 -16.21 -5.79
CA LEU A 44 41.50 -16.74 -5.33
C LEU A 44 41.27 -18.24 -5.23
N LEU A 45 41.85 -18.97 -6.17
CA LEU A 45 41.99 -20.41 -6.15
C LEU A 45 42.80 -20.75 -4.89
N LEU A 46 42.10 -20.87 -3.76
CA LEU A 46 42.72 -21.34 -2.54
C LEU A 46 43.11 -22.81 -2.74
N PRO A 47 44.37 -23.18 -2.45
CA PRO A 47 44.83 -24.55 -2.56
C PRO A 47 44.05 -25.44 -1.60
N ARG A 48 43.67 -26.62 -2.12
CA ARG A 48 42.63 -27.53 -1.61
C ARG A 48 43.00 -28.32 -0.35
N TRP A 49 43.95 -27.85 0.46
CA TRP A 49 44.54 -28.63 1.54
C TRP A 49 44.60 -27.83 2.84
N ALA A 50 43.46 -27.69 3.51
CA ALA A 50 43.34 -27.62 4.97
C ALA A 50 41.86 -27.42 5.38
N ALA A 51 41.24 -28.48 5.85
CA ALA A 51 40.23 -28.46 6.90
C ALA A 51 40.60 -29.61 7.85
N PRO A 52 40.35 -29.55 9.18
CA PRO A 52 39.15 -28.99 9.79
C PRO A 52 39.37 -28.25 11.14
N ALA A 53 38.26 -27.93 11.81
CA ALA A 53 38.09 -27.56 13.22
C ALA A 53 37.87 -26.06 13.52
N ALA A 54 36.62 -25.62 13.38
CA ALA A 54 35.98 -24.69 14.32
C ALA A 54 34.46 -24.80 14.19
N ALA A 55 33.86 -25.70 14.97
CA ALA A 55 32.46 -25.62 15.34
C ALA A 55 32.37 -24.84 16.65
N ALA A 56 31.66 -23.72 16.68
CA ALA A 56 31.13 -23.13 17.92
C ALA A 56 30.04 -22.08 17.62
N ALA A 57 28.82 -22.43 18.02
CA ALA A 57 27.84 -21.59 18.70
C ALA A 57 27.55 -20.17 18.19
N VAL A 58 26.36 -19.98 17.60
CA VAL A 58 25.44 -18.89 18.01
C VAL A 58 24.01 -19.43 18.00
N VAL A 59 23.53 -19.85 19.17
CA VAL A 59 22.09 -19.84 19.51
C VAL A 59 21.97 -18.85 20.65
N ALA A 60 21.36 -17.69 20.38
CA ALA A 60 20.93 -16.77 21.40
C ALA A 60 19.69 -15.98 20.92
N ALA A 61 18.56 -16.34 21.53
CA ALA A 61 17.41 -15.51 21.89
C ALA A 61 16.96 -14.38 20.94
N VAL A 62 15.78 -14.57 20.33
CA VAL A 62 14.83 -13.48 20.09
C VAL A 62 13.56 -13.78 20.90
N VAL A 63 13.53 -13.28 22.13
CA VAL A 63 12.33 -13.10 22.94
C VAL A 63 12.17 -11.60 23.14
N GLY A 64 10.98 -11.09 22.81
CA GLY A 64 10.51 -9.76 23.25
C GLY A 64 10.77 -8.65 22.25
N GLY A 65 9.70 -8.11 21.64
CA GLY A 65 9.83 -6.98 20.72
C GLY A 65 8.52 -6.45 20.13
N VAL A 66 7.58 -6.05 21.00
CA VAL A 66 6.59 -4.97 20.79
C VAL A 66 5.56 -5.15 19.65
N ALA A 67 4.39 -5.69 20.02
CA ALA A 67 3.13 -5.32 19.39
C ALA A 67 2.71 -3.93 19.91
N MET A 68 2.55 -2.95 19.02
CA MET A 68 1.91 -1.68 19.34
C MET A 68 0.68 -1.47 18.44
N LEU A 69 -0.47 -1.42 19.13
CA LEU A 69 -1.76 -0.83 18.81
C LEU A 69 -2.45 -1.20 17.48
N GLY A 70 -3.09 -2.36 17.49
CA GLY A 70 -4.45 -2.47 16.96
C GLY A 70 -5.43 -2.23 18.12
N ALA A 71 -6.14 -1.10 18.11
CA ALA A 71 -7.24 -0.85 19.03
C ALA A 71 -8.40 -1.80 18.67
N ALA A 72 -8.47 -2.94 19.35
CA ALA A 72 -9.62 -3.82 19.34
C ALA A 72 -10.55 -3.40 20.49
N ASP A 73 -11.70 -2.86 20.10
CA ASP A 73 -12.83 -2.62 21.00
C ASP A 73 -13.41 -3.97 21.46
N ARG A 74 -13.70 -4.09 22.76
CA ARG A 74 -13.98 -5.36 23.43
C ARG A 74 -15.36 -5.31 24.07
N GLY A 75 -16.29 -6.10 23.55
CA GLY A 75 -17.54 -6.47 24.22
C GLY A 75 -17.70 -7.98 24.24
N THR A 76 -17.64 -8.59 25.43
CA THR A 76 -17.95 -10.01 25.68
C THR A 76 -19.46 -10.20 25.90
N PRO A 77 -20.04 -11.37 25.55
CA PRO A 77 -20.16 -12.45 26.56
C PRO A 77 -19.90 -13.88 26.01
N GLN A 78 -19.64 -14.78 26.95
CA GLN A 78 -19.34 -16.23 26.88
C GLN A 78 -20.47 -16.99 27.66
N PRO A 79 -20.61 -18.35 27.73
CA PRO A 79 -20.11 -19.50 26.93
C PRO A 79 -21.22 -20.48 26.43
N GLY A 80 -20.84 -21.46 25.58
CA GLY A 80 -21.57 -22.73 25.51
C GLY A 80 -21.02 -23.80 24.54
N GLY A 81 -20.27 -24.78 25.07
CA GLY A 81 -20.40 -26.22 24.74
C GLY A 81 -19.89 -26.81 23.41
N PRO A 82 -19.57 -28.13 23.36
CA PRO A 82 -18.55 -28.69 22.46
C PRO A 82 -19.13 -29.51 21.28
N THR A 83 -18.27 -29.97 20.34
CA THR A 83 -18.02 -31.39 19.99
C THR A 83 -17.58 -31.59 18.51
N GLY A 84 -16.47 -32.34 18.31
CA GLY A 84 -16.31 -33.33 17.22
C GLY A 84 -15.65 -32.89 15.88
N GLY A 85 -14.42 -33.35 15.61
CA GLY A 85 -13.89 -33.53 14.24
C GLY A 85 -14.23 -34.93 13.69
N PRO A 86 -13.46 -35.50 12.74
CA PRO A 86 -12.77 -34.93 11.58
C PRO A 86 -13.13 -35.69 10.26
N ALA A 87 -12.82 -35.15 9.08
CA ALA A 87 -12.45 -35.95 7.90
C ALA A 87 -11.82 -35.09 6.80
N ARG A 88 -10.55 -35.39 6.49
CA ARG A 88 -9.72 -34.79 5.45
C ARG A 88 -9.87 -35.66 4.19
N LEU A 89 -10.38 -35.10 3.10
CA LEU A 89 -10.29 -35.72 1.78
C LEU A 89 -9.40 -34.87 0.88
N ALA A 90 -8.31 -35.49 0.43
CA ALA A 90 -7.45 -34.97 -0.61
C ALA A 90 -8.24 -34.88 -1.92
N SER A 91 -8.23 -33.71 -2.56
CA SER A 91 -8.71 -33.58 -3.93
C SER A 91 -7.67 -32.83 -4.75
N THR A 92 -7.10 -33.58 -5.69
CA THR A 92 -6.18 -33.19 -6.75
C THR A 92 -6.86 -32.20 -7.70
N ALA A 93 -6.28 -31.01 -7.88
CA ALA A 93 -6.73 -30.03 -8.88
C ALA A 93 -6.15 -30.36 -10.28
N PRO A 94 -6.93 -30.18 -11.37
CA PRO A 94 -6.47 -30.37 -12.74
C PRO A 94 -5.72 -29.14 -13.28
N THR A 95 -4.77 -29.42 -14.17
CA THR A 95 -3.89 -28.49 -14.88
C THR A 95 -4.69 -27.52 -15.76
N ALA A 96 -4.52 -26.20 -15.54
CA ALA A 96 -5.05 -25.14 -16.39
C ALA A 96 -4.10 -24.84 -17.58
N PRO A 97 -4.63 -24.39 -18.74
CA PRO A 97 -3.87 -24.30 -19.98
C PRO A 97 -2.87 -23.13 -20.00
N GLU A 98 -1.70 -23.40 -20.58
CA GLU A 98 -0.62 -22.46 -20.88
C GLU A 98 -1.10 -21.33 -21.79
N GLY A 99 -1.02 -20.09 -21.31
CA GLY A 99 -1.35 -18.91 -22.11
C GLY A 99 -1.41 -17.59 -21.32
N THR A 100 -1.62 -17.67 -20.00
CA THR A 100 -1.55 -16.53 -19.07
C THR A 100 -0.59 -16.83 -17.94
N ALA A 101 0.68 -17.09 -18.25
CA ALA A 101 1.73 -17.09 -17.25
C ALA A 101 1.97 -15.65 -16.79
N ALA A 102 1.08 -15.14 -15.93
CA ALA A 102 1.44 -14.06 -15.03
C ALA A 102 2.66 -14.54 -14.25
N LEU A 103 3.81 -13.92 -14.50
CA LEU A 103 5.06 -14.12 -13.78
C LEU A 103 4.88 -13.61 -12.35
N TRP A 104 4.07 -14.30 -11.55
CA TRP A 104 4.02 -14.12 -10.11
C TRP A 104 5.38 -14.60 -9.59
N LEU A 105 6.15 -13.65 -9.05
CA LEU A 105 7.41 -13.92 -8.38
C LEU A 105 7.20 -15.09 -7.42
N LYS A 106 7.87 -16.23 -7.66
CA LYS A 106 7.84 -17.38 -6.74
C LYS A 106 8.22 -16.87 -5.35
N TYR A 107 7.27 -16.96 -4.42
CA TYR A 107 7.45 -16.57 -3.03
C TYR A 107 8.76 -17.17 -2.48
N GLY A 108 9.66 -16.32 -1.98
CA GLY A 108 10.87 -16.72 -1.26
C GLY A 108 12.18 -16.76 -2.05
N ALA A 109 12.18 -16.58 -3.38
CA ALA A 109 13.43 -16.42 -4.12
C ALA A 109 13.94 -14.97 -4.00
N PRO A 110 15.25 -14.73 -3.75
CA PRO A 110 15.81 -13.38 -3.81
C PRO A 110 15.72 -12.87 -5.25
N VAL A 111 14.90 -11.85 -5.46
CA VAL A 111 14.72 -11.19 -6.76
C VAL A 111 15.61 -9.95 -6.79
N PRO A 112 16.34 -9.68 -7.89
CA PRO A 112 17.06 -8.42 -8.03
C PRO A 112 16.09 -7.24 -7.86
N VAL A 113 16.49 -6.25 -7.07
CA VAL A 113 15.68 -5.06 -6.75
C VAL A 113 15.20 -4.34 -8.02
N SER A 114 16.04 -4.28 -9.07
CA SER A 114 15.67 -3.71 -10.37
C SER A 114 14.54 -4.48 -11.07
N THR A 115 14.54 -5.82 -10.99
CA THR A 115 13.47 -6.67 -11.54
C THR A 115 12.15 -6.43 -10.80
N VAL A 116 12.19 -6.30 -9.47
CA VAL A 116 11.00 -5.95 -8.68
C VAL A 116 10.43 -4.60 -9.11
N PHE A 117 11.27 -3.58 -9.33
CA PHE A 117 10.80 -2.28 -9.80
C PHE A 117 10.25 -2.29 -11.22
N ALA A 118 10.81 -3.10 -12.12
CA ALA A 118 10.26 -3.25 -13.46
C ALA A 118 8.85 -3.89 -13.43
N GLU A 119 8.61 -4.87 -12.55
CA GLU A 119 7.29 -5.46 -12.36
C GLU A 119 6.29 -4.48 -11.74
N LEU A 120 6.74 -3.70 -10.74
CA LEU A 120 5.96 -2.61 -10.14
C LEU A 120 5.50 -1.57 -11.19
N ASP A 121 6.38 -1.21 -12.12
CA ASP A 121 6.08 -0.26 -13.19
C ASP A 121 5.12 -0.84 -14.24
N ARG A 122 5.26 -2.13 -14.55
CA ARG A 122 4.36 -2.82 -15.48
C ARG A 122 2.96 -3.01 -14.89
N ALA A 123 2.85 -3.30 -13.59
CA ALA A 123 1.58 -3.36 -12.89
C ALA A 123 0.84 -2.02 -13.05
N ALA A 124 1.52 -0.93 -12.73
CA ALA A 124 1.05 0.44 -12.79
C ALA A 124 0.70 1.03 -14.18
N ALA A 125 1.05 0.37 -15.29
CA ALA A 125 0.61 0.84 -16.60
C ALA A 125 -0.90 0.53 -16.77
N GLY A 126 -1.76 1.50 -16.39
CA GLY A 126 -3.21 1.40 -16.43
C GLY A 126 -3.86 2.41 -17.38
N THR A 127 -4.85 1.94 -18.15
CA THR A 127 -5.80 2.77 -18.91
C THR A 127 -6.85 3.40 -17.99
N ALA A 128 -7.48 4.48 -18.43
CA ALA A 128 -8.65 5.05 -17.74
C ALA A 128 -9.69 3.95 -17.47
N LEU A 129 -10.10 3.82 -16.21
CA LEU A 129 -11.09 2.85 -15.79
C LEU A 129 -12.48 3.30 -16.25
N ALA A 130 -13.17 2.40 -16.97
CA ALA A 130 -14.58 2.58 -17.31
C ALA A 130 -15.44 2.53 -16.03
N ALA A 131 -16.71 2.94 -16.11
CA ALA A 131 -17.63 2.69 -14.99
C ALA A 131 -17.80 1.17 -14.76
N PRO A 132 -17.89 0.70 -13.50
CA PRO A 132 -18.15 -0.70 -13.22
C PRO A 132 -19.47 -1.15 -13.84
N ARG A 133 -19.51 -2.34 -14.43
CA ARG A 133 -20.78 -2.95 -14.86
C ARG A 133 -21.47 -3.64 -13.68
N PRO A 134 -22.81 -3.80 -13.72
CA PRO A 134 -23.51 -4.62 -12.74
C PRO A 134 -22.87 -6.01 -12.62
N GLY A 135 -22.54 -6.42 -11.39
CA GLY A 135 -21.88 -7.70 -11.12
C GLY A 135 -20.37 -7.74 -11.30
N GLU A 136 -19.71 -6.59 -11.53
CA GLU A 136 -18.25 -6.49 -11.47
C GLU A 136 -17.75 -6.03 -10.09
N LEU A 137 -16.57 -6.52 -9.70
CA LEU A 137 -15.79 -6.08 -8.55
C LEU A 137 -14.69 -5.14 -9.01
N LEU A 138 -14.39 -4.13 -8.21
CA LEU A 138 -13.18 -3.33 -8.35
C LEU A 138 -12.02 -4.05 -7.66
N CYS A 139 -11.04 -4.52 -8.42
CA CYS A 139 -9.88 -5.23 -7.88
C CYS A 139 -8.63 -4.37 -7.96
N SER A 140 -8.00 -4.12 -6.82
CA SER A 140 -6.65 -3.55 -6.72
C SER A 140 -5.62 -4.67 -6.66
N HIS A 141 -4.73 -4.71 -7.64
CA HIS A 141 -3.52 -5.51 -7.64
C HIS A 141 -2.39 -4.64 -7.12
N ALA A 142 -1.95 -4.91 -5.90
CA ALA A 142 -0.82 -4.23 -5.30
C ALA A 142 0.44 -5.09 -5.45
N THR A 143 1.58 -4.45 -5.62
CA THR A 143 2.86 -5.07 -5.30
C THR A 143 3.51 -4.26 -4.18
N VAL A 144 3.79 -4.95 -3.08
CA VAL A 144 4.31 -4.40 -1.85
C VAL A 144 5.75 -4.85 -1.69
N LEU A 145 6.65 -3.88 -1.64
CA LEU A 145 8.06 -4.08 -1.33
C LEU A 145 8.27 -3.67 0.13
N THR A 146 8.68 -4.62 0.96
CA THR A 146 8.97 -4.37 2.38
C THR A 146 10.44 -4.60 2.65
N ARG A 147 11.05 -3.70 3.42
CA ARG A 147 12.42 -3.82 3.89
C ARG A 147 12.45 -3.93 5.42
N PRO A 148 13.10 -4.96 5.98
CA PRO A 148 13.30 -5.02 7.42
C PRO A 148 14.35 -3.98 7.86
N GLY A 149 13.88 -2.97 8.59
CA GLY A 149 14.72 -2.00 9.31
C GLY A 149 15.23 -0.80 8.48
N PRO A 150 15.71 0.26 9.17
CA PRO A 150 16.08 1.54 8.55
C PRO A 150 17.45 1.54 7.85
N ALA A 151 18.32 0.54 8.07
CA ALA A 151 19.65 0.48 7.44
C ALA A 151 20.05 -0.95 7.04
N PRO A 152 20.66 -1.16 5.85
CA PRO A 152 21.35 -2.41 5.56
C PRO A 152 22.58 -2.52 6.45
N ALA A 153 22.49 -3.30 7.51
CA ALA A 153 23.69 -3.87 8.10
C ALA A 153 24.22 -4.96 7.16
N PRO A 154 25.54 -5.21 7.11
CA PRO A 154 26.06 -6.43 6.52
C PRO A 154 25.31 -7.65 7.09
N GLY A 155 24.64 -8.42 6.24
CA GLY A 155 23.81 -9.57 6.65
C GLY A 155 22.32 -9.27 6.90
N SER A 156 21.84 -8.04 6.68
CA SER A 156 20.40 -7.76 6.70
C SER A 156 19.66 -8.61 5.67
N ALA A 157 18.47 -9.09 6.04
CA ALA A 157 17.60 -9.82 5.14
C ALA A 157 17.28 -8.98 3.88
N PRO A 158 17.18 -9.62 2.70
CA PRO A 158 16.82 -8.92 1.47
C PRO A 158 15.42 -8.32 1.60
N ALA A 159 15.15 -7.28 0.81
CA ALA A 159 13.80 -6.77 0.66
C ALA A 159 12.89 -7.89 0.12
N THR A 160 11.66 -7.96 0.63
CA THR A 160 10.66 -8.93 0.19
C THR A 160 9.64 -8.23 -0.70
N ALA A 161 9.32 -8.85 -1.83
CA ALA A 161 8.23 -8.42 -2.70
C ALA A 161 7.04 -9.36 -2.51
N GLN A 162 5.86 -8.78 -2.27
CA GLN A 162 4.61 -9.49 -2.12
C GLN A 162 3.60 -8.93 -3.10
N ALA A 163 2.93 -9.82 -3.83
CA ALA A 163 1.77 -9.46 -4.59
C ALA A 163 0.52 -9.58 -3.69
N GLU A 164 -0.34 -8.57 -3.74
CA GLU A 164 -1.61 -8.57 -3.05
C GLU A 164 -2.73 -8.28 -4.06
N VAL A 165 -3.85 -8.97 -3.92
CA VAL A 165 -5.06 -8.68 -4.69
C VAL A 165 -6.19 -8.48 -3.69
N ARG A 166 -6.80 -7.30 -3.74
CA ARG A 166 -7.98 -6.96 -2.95
C ARG A 166 -9.09 -6.58 -3.90
N CYS A 167 -10.28 -7.13 -3.71
CA CYS A 167 -11.42 -6.80 -4.53
C CYS A 167 -12.53 -6.21 -3.68
N PHE A 168 -13.29 -5.29 -4.26
CA PHE A 168 -14.29 -4.51 -3.58
C PHE A 168 -15.59 -4.53 -4.38
N GLU A 169 -16.72 -4.62 -3.67
CA GLU A 169 -18.02 -4.27 -4.25
C GLU A 169 -18.02 -2.78 -4.56
N PRO A 170 -18.27 -2.35 -5.81
CA PRO A 170 -18.21 -0.93 -6.17
C PRO A 170 -19.21 -0.07 -5.39
N GLU A 171 -20.32 -0.67 -4.97
CA GLU A 171 -21.29 -0.05 -4.07
C GLU A 171 -20.76 -0.11 -2.62
N GLY A 172 -20.19 1.00 -2.17
CA GLY A 172 -19.70 1.16 -0.80
C GLY A 172 -18.24 0.75 -0.60
N LEU A 173 -17.55 0.28 -1.65
CA LEU A 173 -16.17 -0.25 -1.58
C LEU A 173 -15.98 -1.29 -0.48
N LEU A 174 -16.91 -2.24 -0.40
CA LEU A 174 -16.91 -3.32 0.58
C LEU A 174 -15.91 -4.40 0.14
N GLU A 175 -14.92 -4.70 0.99
CA GLU A 175 -13.90 -5.69 0.66
C GLU A 175 -14.49 -7.10 0.59
N VAL A 176 -14.35 -7.74 -0.56
CA VAL A 176 -14.76 -9.11 -0.81
C VAL A 176 -13.58 -10.03 -0.48
N PRO A 177 -13.75 -11.02 0.40
CA PRO A 177 -12.67 -11.92 0.74
C PRO A 177 -12.26 -12.75 -0.49
N ALA A 178 -10.95 -12.96 -0.64
CA ALA A 178 -10.44 -13.80 -1.72
C ALA A 178 -10.92 -15.26 -1.52
N PRO A 179 -11.26 -15.98 -2.60
CA PRO A 179 -11.76 -17.35 -2.51
C PRO A 179 -10.76 -18.32 -1.87
N GLU A 180 -9.46 -18.03 -1.99
CA GLU A 180 -8.36 -18.82 -1.43
C GLU A 180 -7.80 -18.24 -0.14
N ALA A 181 -8.42 -17.19 0.42
CA ALA A 181 -8.00 -16.68 1.72
C ALA A 181 -8.19 -17.79 2.75
N SER A 182 -7.08 -18.44 3.12
CA SER A 182 -7.04 -19.32 4.29
C SER A 182 -7.76 -18.60 5.41
N PRO A 183 -8.69 -19.24 6.14
CA PRO A 183 -9.45 -18.60 7.20
C PRO A 183 -8.45 -17.98 8.16
N GLY A 184 -8.27 -16.66 8.01
CA GLY A 184 -7.32 -15.91 8.80
C GLY A 184 -7.75 -16.03 10.24
N GLU A 185 -6.79 -16.15 11.13
CA GLU A 185 -6.97 -16.35 12.57
C GLU A 185 -7.52 -15.09 13.28
N VAL A 186 -8.38 -14.30 12.61
CA VAL A 186 -9.16 -13.26 13.26
C VAL A 186 -10.20 -13.99 14.11
N LYS A 187 -9.94 -14.07 15.42
CA LYS A 187 -10.78 -14.78 16.38
C LYS A 187 -12.25 -14.40 16.24
N GLY A 188 -13.05 -15.32 15.69
CA GLY A 188 -14.49 -15.40 15.92
C GLY A 188 -15.41 -15.02 14.77
N GLN A 189 -14.92 -14.53 13.62
CA GLN A 189 -15.77 -14.26 12.46
C GLN A 189 -15.12 -14.72 11.16
N SER A 190 -15.86 -15.53 10.40
CA SER A 190 -15.51 -15.92 9.05
C SER A 190 -15.47 -14.70 8.10
N PRO A 191 -14.69 -14.74 7.02
CA PRO A 191 -14.67 -13.65 6.05
C PRO A 191 -16.04 -13.33 5.43
N ALA A 192 -16.92 -14.34 5.31
CA ALA A 192 -18.30 -14.16 4.85
C ALA A 192 -19.14 -13.37 5.85
N GLU A 193 -19.01 -13.65 7.15
CA GLU A 193 -19.67 -12.88 8.21
C GLU A 193 -19.17 -11.44 8.26
N GLN A 194 -17.87 -11.20 8.04
CA GLN A 194 -17.31 -9.85 7.95
C GLN A 194 -17.90 -9.06 6.78
N LEU A 195 -18.00 -9.68 5.59
CA LEU A 195 -18.63 -9.03 4.43
C LEU A 195 -20.13 -8.78 4.68
N ALA A 196 -20.85 -9.73 5.28
CA ALA A 196 -22.26 -9.54 5.63
C ALA A 196 -22.45 -8.36 6.60
N ALA A 197 -21.62 -8.30 7.66
CA ALA A 197 -21.64 -7.18 8.61
C ALA A 197 -21.28 -5.84 7.93
N ALA A 198 -20.35 -5.85 6.96
CA ALA A 198 -20.01 -4.65 6.19
C ALA A 198 -21.18 -4.17 5.32
N ARG A 199 -21.92 -5.10 4.67
CA ARG A 199 -23.14 -4.80 3.90
C ARG A 199 -24.26 -4.27 4.79
N ASP A 200 -24.47 -4.86 5.96
CA ASP A 200 -25.46 -4.37 6.94
C ASP A 200 -25.10 -2.96 7.41
N GLY A 201 -23.82 -2.71 7.68
CA GLY A 201 -23.31 -1.38 8.02
C GLY A 201 -23.52 -0.36 6.90
N PHE A 202 -23.31 -0.75 5.64
CA PHE A 202 -23.61 0.10 4.49
C PHE A 202 -25.11 0.37 4.34
N ALA A 203 -25.97 -0.66 4.49
CA ALA A 203 -27.41 -0.50 4.43
C ALA A 203 -27.94 0.45 5.51
N ALA A 204 -27.35 0.41 6.71
CA ALA A 204 -27.73 1.27 7.82
C ALA A 204 -27.20 2.71 7.69
N ALA A 205 -25.94 2.89 7.27
CA ALA A 205 -25.29 4.20 7.22
C ALA A 205 -25.51 4.95 5.89
N GLY A 206 -25.79 4.22 4.81
CA GLY A 206 -25.84 4.74 3.45
C GLY A 206 -24.46 5.14 2.89
N PRO A 207 -24.43 5.73 1.68
CA PRO A 207 -23.21 6.23 1.05
C PRO A 207 -22.55 7.35 1.85
N GLY A 208 -21.22 7.29 2.01
CA GLY A 208 -20.47 8.27 2.80
C GLY A 208 -18.97 8.01 2.82
N TRP A 209 -18.24 8.73 3.67
CA TRP A 209 -16.78 8.56 3.81
C TRP A 209 -16.36 7.13 4.23
N GLY A 210 -17.21 6.45 5.01
CA GLY A 210 -17.00 5.05 5.40
C GLY A 210 -17.36 4.04 4.30
N TYR A 211 -18.36 4.37 3.48
CA TYR A 211 -18.90 3.53 2.42
C TYR A 211 -19.07 4.34 1.12
N PRO A 212 -17.98 4.73 0.47
CA PRO A 212 -18.05 5.60 -0.69
C PRO A 212 -18.65 4.84 -1.89
N THR A 213 -19.57 5.49 -2.60
CA THR A 213 -20.07 5.03 -3.91
C THR A 213 -19.66 6.01 -4.99
N ALA A 214 -19.65 5.59 -6.26
CA ALA A 214 -19.33 6.49 -7.37
C ALA A 214 -20.29 7.70 -7.44
N VAL A 215 -21.59 7.47 -7.19
CA VAL A 215 -22.61 8.54 -7.16
C VAL A 215 -22.35 9.52 -6.03
N TRP A 216 -22.06 9.02 -4.82
CA TRP A 216 -21.76 9.89 -3.67
C TRP A 216 -20.47 10.68 -3.88
N LEU A 217 -19.42 10.04 -4.41
CA LEU A 217 -18.16 10.73 -4.75
C LEU A 217 -18.41 11.86 -5.75
N ALA A 218 -19.18 11.61 -6.81
CA ALA A 218 -19.53 12.63 -7.81
C ALA A 218 -20.35 13.80 -7.24
N ALA A 219 -21.07 13.59 -6.14
CA ALA A 219 -21.86 14.62 -5.47
C ALA A 219 -21.06 15.45 -4.45
N LEU A 220 -19.81 15.10 -4.15
CA LEU A 220 -18.96 15.85 -3.23
C LEU A 220 -18.71 17.29 -3.74
N PRO A 221 -18.59 18.28 -2.83
CA PRO A 221 -18.19 19.63 -3.21
C PRO A 221 -16.78 19.62 -3.82
N THR A 222 -16.59 20.42 -4.87
CA THR A 222 -15.27 20.61 -5.50
C THR A 222 -14.46 21.74 -4.85
N ASP A 223 -15.07 22.48 -3.92
CA ASP A 223 -14.37 23.46 -3.10
C ASP A 223 -13.46 22.74 -2.09
N PRO A 224 -12.13 23.03 -2.08
CA PRO A 224 -11.19 22.27 -1.27
C PRO A 224 -11.40 22.46 0.24
N ASP A 225 -11.95 23.60 0.67
CA ASP A 225 -12.18 23.89 2.09
C ASP A 225 -13.42 23.16 2.61
N LEU A 226 -14.50 23.13 1.83
CA LEU A 226 -15.67 22.30 2.12
C LEU A 226 -15.34 20.80 2.09
N LEU A 227 -14.52 20.37 1.13
CA LEU A 227 -14.09 18.98 1.03
C LEU A 227 -13.24 18.56 2.24
N LEU A 228 -12.33 19.43 2.69
CA LEU A 228 -11.52 19.20 3.89
C LEU A 228 -12.38 19.15 5.16
N ALA A 229 -13.35 20.06 5.29
CA ALA A 229 -14.29 20.05 6.40
C ALA A 229 -15.12 18.77 6.42
N GLY A 230 -15.64 18.35 5.27
CA GLY A 230 -16.37 17.09 5.11
C GLY A 230 -15.52 15.87 5.47
N PHE A 231 -14.28 15.82 4.97
CA PHE A 231 -13.35 14.72 5.27
C PHE A 231 -13.10 14.61 6.78
N ARG A 232 -12.81 15.74 7.46
CA ARG A 232 -12.61 15.79 8.91
C ARG A 232 -13.83 15.33 9.71
N ALA A 233 -15.02 15.71 9.28
CA ALA A 233 -16.26 15.30 9.94
C ALA A 233 -16.59 13.82 9.70
N GLY A 234 -16.19 13.27 8.54
CA GLY A 234 -16.49 11.90 8.14
C GLY A 234 -15.52 10.83 8.66
N THR A 235 -14.28 11.21 8.96
CA THR A 235 -13.30 10.29 9.55
C THR A 235 -13.60 10.09 11.02
N ARG A 236 -14.02 8.88 11.40
CA ARG A 236 -14.15 8.50 12.81
C ARG A 236 -12.79 8.55 13.49
N GLY A 237 -12.65 9.39 14.50
CA GLY A 237 -11.43 9.57 15.28
C GLY A 237 -11.62 10.64 16.35
N PRO A 238 -10.68 10.76 17.31
CA PRO A 238 -10.69 11.88 18.23
C PRO A 238 -10.63 13.22 17.45
N ALA A 239 -11.13 14.30 18.05
CA ALA A 239 -11.06 15.62 17.42
C ALA A 239 -9.60 16.06 17.16
N GLU A 240 -8.70 15.65 18.05
CA GLU A 240 -7.26 15.85 17.95
C GLU A 240 -6.59 14.58 17.41
N VAL A 241 -6.44 14.52 16.10
CA VAL A 241 -5.58 13.56 15.40
C VAL A 241 -4.39 14.35 14.86
N ASP A 242 -3.18 13.83 15.07
CA ASP A 242 -1.97 14.44 14.52
C ASP A 242 -1.99 14.46 12.99
N ASP A 243 -1.23 15.37 12.39
CA ASP A 243 -1.26 15.58 10.95
C ASP A 243 -0.79 14.35 10.15
N LEU A 244 0.13 13.54 10.69
CA LEU A 244 0.59 12.31 10.03
C LEU A 244 -0.52 11.27 9.97
N THR A 245 -1.21 11.04 11.08
CA THR A 245 -2.35 10.11 11.11
C THR A 245 -3.45 10.57 10.16
N ARG A 246 -3.76 11.87 10.13
CA ARG A 246 -4.77 12.41 9.20
C ARG A 246 -4.35 12.25 7.74
N TRP A 247 -3.08 12.49 7.43
CA TRP A 247 -2.50 12.26 6.11
C TRP A 247 -2.57 10.79 5.68
N GLN A 248 -2.25 9.87 6.58
CA GLN A 248 -2.36 8.43 6.31
C GLN A 248 -3.81 8.00 6.08
N GLN A 249 -4.76 8.54 6.85
CA GLN A 249 -6.19 8.31 6.61
C GLN A 249 -6.61 8.79 5.23
N TYR A 250 -6.12 9.97 4.83
CA TYR A 250 -6.37 10.53 3.51
C TYR A 250 -5.79 9.65 2.39
N GLY A 251 -4.54 9.19 2.54
CA GLY A 251 -3.91 8.26 1.61
C GLY A 251 -4.69 6.96 1.47
N ARG A 252 -5.05 6.30 2.60
CA ARG A 252 -5.87 5.07 2.60
C ARG A 252 -7.25 5.28 1.99
N PHE A 253 -7.83 6.46 2.14
CA PHE A 253 -9.08 6.81 1.48
C PHE A 253 -8.89 6.92 -0.03
N LEU A 254 -7.93 7.72 -0.50
CA LEU A 254 -7.64 7.87 -1.92
C LEU A 254 -7.28 6.55 -2.62
N THR A 255 -6.47 5.70 -1.99
CA THR A 255 -6.13 4.37 -2.54
C THR A 255 -7.37 3.52 -2.80
N ARG A 256 -8.47 3.72 -2.04
CA ARG A 256 -9.72 3.00 -2.29
C ARG A 256 -10.55 3.67 -3.37
N VAL A 257 -10.64 5.00 -3.36
CA VAL A 257 -11.62 5.73 -4.19
C VAL A 257 -11.09 6.24 -5.54
N ASP A 258 -9.78 6.40 -5.73
CA ASP A 258 -9.20 6.96 -6.97
C ASP A 258 -9.73 6.33 -8.28
N PRO A 259 -9.94 4.99 -8.35
CA PRO A 259 -10.55 4.35 -9.52
C PRO A 259 -11.94 4.88 -9.88
N LEU A 260 -12.70 5.29 -8.86
CA LEU A 260 -14.09 5.73 -8.97
C LEU A 260 -14.23 7.26 -9.01
N LEU A 261 -13.16 8.02 -8.74
CA LEU A 261 -13.22 9.48 -8.76
C LEU A 261 -13.39 10.00 -10.19
N PRO A 262 -14.46 10.78 -10.48
CA PRO A 262 -14.51 11.58 -11.68
C PRO A 262 -13.39 12.64 -11.66
N ALA A 263 -12.96 13.11 -12.84
CA ALA A 263 -11.84 14.04 -12.97
C ALA A 263 -12.02 15.29 -12.08
N ALA A 264 -13.18 15.97 -12.16
CA ALA A 264 -13.44 17.18 -11.38
C ALA A 264 -13.22 16.98 -9.85
N GLN A 265 -13.65 15.85 -9.31
CA GLN A 265 -13.44 15.48 -7.91
C GLN A 265 -11.99 15.13 -7.63
N ARG A 266 -11.31 14.42 -8.54
CA ARG A 266 -9.87 14.14 -8.41
C ARG A 266 -9.06 15.43 -8.32
N ALA A 267 -9.30 16.39 -9.22
CA ALA A 267 -8.71 17.73 -9.13
C ALA A 267 -9.03 18.43 -7.80
N ALA A 268 -10.27 18.32 -7.29
CA ALA A 268 -10.64 18.90 -6.00
C ALA A 268 -9.86 18.27 -4.82
N PHE A 269 -9.70 16.95 -4.81
CA PHE A 269 -8.86 16.24 -3.85
C PHE A 269 -7.39 16.66 -3.95
N HIS A 270 -6.85 16.88 -5.14
CA HIS A 270 -5.50 17.42 -5.30
C HIS A 270 -5.38 18.86 -4.76
N ARG A 271 -6.37 19.71 -5.00
CA ARG A 271 -6.39 21.08 -4.43
C ARG A 271 -6.51 21.06 -2.91
N LEU A 272 -7.22 20.10 -2.34
CA LEU A 272 -7.28 19.89 -0.90
C LEU A 272 -5.89 19.63 -0.30
N LEU A 273 -4.99 18.95 -1.02
CA LEU A 273 -3.59 18.78 -0.57
C LEU A 273 -2.92 20.13 -0.28
N ALA A 274 -3.18 21.16 -1.07
CA ALA A 274 -2.65 22.50 -0.85
C ALA A 274 -3.10 23.14 0.48
N ARG A 275 -4.18 22.62 1.10
CA ARG A 275 -4.70 23.07 2.39
C ARG A 275 -4.09 22.33 3.59
N LEU A 276 -3.43 21.20 3.37
CA LEU A 276 -2.78 20.45 4.45
C LEU A 276 -1.42 21.08 4.76
N ALA A 277 -1.17 21.36 6.03
CA ALA A 277 0.11 21.89 6.49
C ALA A 277 1.20 20.81 6.43
N GLY A 278 2.47 21.22 6.30
CA GLY A 278 3.61 20.31 6.35
C GLY A 278 3.84 19.44 5.10
N LEU A 279 2.92 19.44 4.12
CA LEU A 279 3.12 18.72 2.87
C LEU A 279 4.19 19.38 1.99
N THR A 280 5.02 18.53 1.39
CA THR A 280 6.04 18.88 0.40
C THR A 280 5.82 18.07 -0.87
N ALA A 281 6.20 18.62 -2.02
CA ALA A 281 6.06 17.98 -3.31
C ALA A 281 7.42 17.86 -4.01
N THR A 282 7.69 16.73 -4.63
CA THR A 282 8.93 16.50 -5.38
C THR A 282 8.66 15.61 -6.58
N GLU A 283 9.55 15.63 -7.57
CA GLU A 283 9.50 14.61 -8.61
C GLU A 283 10.14 13.33 -8.06
N ALA A 284 9.58 12.18 -8.44
CA ALA A 284 10.09 10.87 -8.08
C ALA A 284 10.15 10.02 -9.34
N PHE A 285 11.24 9.29 -9.57
CA PHE A 285 11.39 8.45 -10.75
C PHE A 285 11.60 7.01 -10.35
N THR A 286 10.87 6.10 -10.98
CA THR A 286 11.08 4.67 -10.75
C THR A 286 12.42 4.22 -11.32
N ALA A 287 12.81 2.97 -11.05
CA ALA A 287 14.04 2.42 -11.60
C ALA A 287 14.04 2.41 -13.15
N SER A 288 12.88 2.26 -13.79
CA SER A 288 12.73 2.36 -15.25
C SER A 288 12.75 3.80 -15.78
N GLY A 289 12.71 4.80 -14.90
CA GLY A 289 12.66 6.21 -15.27
C GLY A 289 11.25 6.76 -15.46
N LYS A 290 10.18 6.01 -15.14
CA LYS A 290 8.81 6.55 -15.12
C LYS A 290 8.73 7.63 -14.05
N ARG A 291 8.25 8.82 -14.44
CA ARG A 291 8.15 9.99 -13.57
C ARG A 291 6.84 10.01 -12.80
N PHE A 292 6.90 10.44 -11.54
CA PHE A 292 5.79 10.65 -10.62
C PHE A 292 5.92 12.01 -9.93
N TYR A 293 4.78 12.55 -9.51
CA TYR A 293 4.73 13.60 -8.50
C TYR A 293 4.54 12.96 -7.14
N ALA A 294 5.54 13.09 -6.29
CA ALA A 294 5.52 12.60 -4.92
C ALA A 294 5.07 13.71 -3.98
N VAL A 295 4.01 13.47 -3.21
CA VAL A 295 3.55 14.36 -2.13
C VAL A 295 3.85 13.69 -0.81
N ARG A 296 4.64 14.35 0.05
CA ARG A 296 5.15 13.80 1.29
C ARG A 296 4.76 14.66 2.48
N LEU A 297 4.30 14.00 3.54
CA LEU A 297 4.32 14.55 4.90
C LEU A 297 5.45 13.92 5.71
N THR A 298 6.18 14.73 6.48
CA THR A 298 7.22 14.24 7.40
C THR A 298 6.85 14.62 8.82
N SER A 299 6.85 13.65 9.73
CA SER A 299 6.62 13.84 11.17
C SER A 299 7.67 13.06 11.95
N GLY A 300 8.58 13.78 12.62
CA GLY A 300 9.71 13.18 13.31
C GLY A 300 10.59 12.37 12.35
N THR A 301 10.72 11.07 12.62
CA THR A 301 11.49 10.14 11.80
C THR A 301 10.66 9.45 10.73
N ILE A 302 9.34 9.64 10.70
CA ILE A 302 8.46 8.97 9.74
C ILE A 302 8.12 9.95 8.63
N ALA A 303 8.23 9.49 7.38
CA ALA A 303 7.69 10.20 6.24
C ALA A 303 6.77 9.29 5.44
N ASP A 304 5.66 9.85 4.99
CA ASP A 304 4.63 9.15 4.26
C ASP A 304 4.40 9.88 2.93
N GLU A 305 4.57 9.16 1.82
CA GLU A 305 4.64 9.73 0.47
C GLU A 305 3.62 9.06 -0.44
N LEU A 306 2.77 9.85 -1.08
CA LEU A 306 1.84 9.40 -2.12
C LEU A 306 2.40 9.74 -3.50
N LEU A 307 2.27 8.81 -4.44
CA LEU A 307 2.83 8.91 -5.79
C LEU A 307 1.72 9.11 -6.82
N PHE A 308 1.72 10.25 -7.50
CA PHE A 308 0.73 10.59 -8.52
C PHE A 308 1.31 10.54 -9.92
N GLU A 309 0.58 9.96 -10.87
CA GLU A 309 1.00 9.92 -12.27
C GLU A 309 0.86 11.32 -12.92
N PRO A 310 1.92 11.88 -13.53
CA PRO A 310 1.88 13.23 -14.09
C PRO A 310 0.95 13.40 -15.30
N SER A 311 0.54 12.31 -15.96
CA SER A 311 -0.31 12.30 -17.16
C SER A 311 -1.80 12.13 -16.88
N THR A 312 -2.16 11.58 -15.72
CA THR A 312 -3.56 11.31 -15.36
C THR A 312 -3.97 11.91 -14.01
N GLY A 313 -2.98 12.34 -13.20
CA GLY A 313 -3.19 12.74 -11.82
C GLY A 313 -3.59 11.56 -10.91
N ARG A 314 -3.60 10.32 -11.39
CA ARG A 314 -4.04 9.17 -10.59
C ARG A 314 -3.04 8.80 -9.51
N LEU A 315 -3.57 8.34 -8.39
CA LEU A 315 -2.76 7.76 -7.32
C LEU A 315 -2.28 6.36 -7.74
N GLU A 316 -0.96 6.18 -7.74
CA GLU A 316 -0.28 5.03 -8.32
C GLU A 316 0.55 4.23 -7.32
N GLY A 317 0.88 4.85 -6.19
CA GLY A 317 1.66 4.19 -5.16
C GLY A 317 1.75 4.99 -3.88
N HIS A 318 2.31 4.32 -2.88
CA HIS A 318 2.61 4.87 -1.57
C HIS A 318 3.98 4.41 -1.13
N VAL A 319 4.70 5.27 -0.43
CA VAL A 319 6.01 4.97 0.13
C VAL A 319 6.04 5.45 1.57
N GLU A 320 6.32 4.52 2.46
CA GLU A 320 6.63 4.81 3.85
C GLU A 320 8.16 4.83 4.02
N LEU A 321 8.65 5.88 4.65
CA LEU A 321 10.06 6.09 4.91
C LEU A 321 10.29 6.24 6.41
N ILE A 322 11.37 5.65 6.88
CA ILE A 322 11.84 5.80 8.26
C ILE A 322 13.26 6.37 8.23
N GLY A 323 13.41 7.53 8.85
CA GLY A 323 14.68 8.17 9.15
C GLY A 323 15.32 7.61 10.41
N VAL A 324 16.63 7.80 10.51
CA VAL A 324 17.36 7.50 11.75
C VAL A 324 17.12 8.67 12.70
N ALA A 325 16.60 8.40 13.90
CA ALA A 325 16.54 9.41 14.94
C ALA A 325 17.97 9.93 15.18
N THR A 326 18.20 11.23 15.04
CA THR A 326 19.47 11.84 15.43
C THR A 326 19.61 11.67 16.94
N ALA A 327 20.39 10.67 17.34
CA ALA A 327 20.69 10.41 18.73
C ALA A 327 21.52 11.57 19.28
N GLY A 328 20.89 12.42 20.09
CA GLY A 328 21.58 13.30 21.03
C GLY A 328 21.90 14.70 20.51
N SER A 329 21.49 15.66 21.33
CA SER A 329 21.80 17.09 21.31
C SER A 329 23.30 17.35 21.51
N GLY A 330 24.15 16.90 20.57
CA GLY A 330 25.53 17.36 20.46
C GLY A 330 25.57 18.75 19.82
N PRO A 331 26.49 19.65 20.22
CA PRO A 331 26.52 21.02 19.72
C PRO A 331 26.67 21.06 18.19
N ALA A 332 25.67 21.70 17.59
CA ALA A 332 25.47 22.04 16.18
C ALA A 332 26.76 22.12 15.33
N SER A 333 27.14 21.05 14.65
CA SER A 333 28.18 21.09 13.60
C SER A 333 28.08 19.91 12.62
N SER A 334 26.88 19.55 12.15
CA SER A 334 26.70 18.94 10.83
C SER A 334 25.21 18.82 10.48
N PRO A 335 24.72 19.43 9.40
CA PRO A 335 23.35 19.25 8.91
C PRO A 335 23.09 17.86 8.28
N GLY A 336 23.93 16.86 8.59
CA GLY A 336 23.87 15.52 8.01
C GLY A 336 22.91 14.57 8.73
N GLY A 337 21.68 15.01 9.02
CA GLY A 337 20.62 14.09 9.43
C GLY A 337 20.47 13.00 8.37
N GLY A 338 20.71 11.74 8.74
CA GLY A 338 20.72 10.61 7.81
C GLY A 338 19.43 10.57 7.00
N GLU A 339 19.57 10.56 5.67
CA GLU A 339 18.43 10.64 4.76
C GLU A 339 17.47 9.45 4.97
N PRO A 340 16.15 9.68 5.12
CA PRO A 340 15.19 8.63 5.44
C PRO A 340 15.15 7.57 4.34
N VAL A 341 15.08 6.30 4.77
CA VAL A 341 15.15 5.13 3.89
C VAL A 341 13.75 4.57 3.72
N PRO A 342 13.34 4.19 2.49
CA PRO A 342 12.06 3.53 2.27
C PRO A 342 12.05 2.17 2.98
N VAL A 343 11.03 1.96 3.81
CA VAL A 343 10.80 0.70 4.53
C VAL A 343 9.65 -0.09 3.91
N ARG A 344 8.72 0.61 3.26
CA ARG A 344 7.57 0.02 2.57
C ARG A 344 7.25 0.82 1.34
N GLN A 345 7.05 0.13 0.22
CA GLN A 345 6.62 0.75 -1.02
C GLN A 345 5.51 -0.09 -1.63
N GLU A 346 4.39 0.55 -1.92
CA GLU A 346 3.25 -0.03 -2.61
C GLU A 346 3.07 0.61 -3.97
N ARG A 347 2.68 -0.19 -4.96
CA ARG A 347 2.19 0.28 -6.26
C ARG A 347 0.92 -0.47 -6.59
N TRP A 348 -0.06 0.23 -7.12
CA TRP A 348 -1.38 -0.34 -7.38
C TRP A 348 -1.71 -0.33 -8.86
N LYS A 349 -2.47 -1.34 -9.27
CA LYS A 349 -3.20 -1.38 -10.52
C LYS A 349 -4.63 -1.72 -10.21
N TYR A 350 -5.57 -1.03 -10.83
CA TYR A 350 -6.99 -1.32 -10.65
C TYR A 350 -7.57 -1.91 -11.92
N LEU A 351 -8.45 -2.89 -11.75
CA LEU A 351 -9.14 -3.60 -12.82
C LEU A 351 -10.55 -3.94 -12.35
N PHE A 352 -11.54 -3.89 -13.25
CA PHE A 352 -12.83 -4.50 -12.98
C PHE A 352 -12.79 -5.97 -13.36
N ARG A 353 -13.33 -6.83 -12.49
CA ARG A 353 -13.43 -8.27 -12.72
C ARG A 353 -14.86 -8.73 -12.49
N PRO A 354 -15.39 -9.68 -13.28
CA PRO A 354 -16.66 -10.30 -12.96
C PRO A 354 -16.65 -10.89 -11.55
N ALA A 355 -17.73 -10.69 -10.79
CA ALA A 355 -17.88 -11.29 -9.46
C ALA A 355 -18.06 -12.82 -9.54
N ALA A 356 -18.47 -13.35 -10.70
CA ALA A 356 -18.58 -14.78 -10.96
C ALA A 356 -17.20 -15.45 -10.82
N GLY A 357 -16.95 -16.08 -9.67
CA GLY A 357 -15.67 -16.71 -9.33
C GLY A 357 -15.10 -16.22 -8.00
N TRP A 358 -15.56 -15.07 -7.50
CA TRP A 358 -15.38 -14.68 -6.11
C TRP A 358 -16.58 -15.21 -5.33
N ALA A 359 -16.34 -15.76 -4.14
CA ALA A 359 -17.39 -16.33 -3.30
C ALA A 359 -18.37 -15.21 -2.92
N SER A 360 -19.37 -14.97 -3.77
CA SER A 360 -20.54 -14.19 -3.42
C SER A 360 -21.51 -15.21 -2.86
N PRO A 361 -21.62 -15.37 -1.52
CA PRO A 361 -22.69 -16.19 -0.98
C PRO A 361 -23.98 -15.59 -1.52
N SER A 362 -24.66 -16.35 -2.39
CA SER A 362 -25.89 -15.92 -3.03
C SER A 362 -26.82 -15.37 -1.96
N ALA A 363 -27.26 -14.12 -2.11
CA ALA A 363 -28.22 -13.46 -1.23
C ALA A 363 -29.64 -14.10 -1.28
N THR A 364 -29.73 -15.35 -1.71
CA THR A 364 -30.96 -16.11 -1.93
C THR A 364 -31.05 -17.26 -0.92
N ALA A 365 -30.90 -16.94 0.36
CA ALA A 365 -31.58 -17.71 1.41
C ALA A 365 -32.81 -16.90 1.81
N ALA A 366 -33.95 -17.24 1.20
CA ALA A 366 -35.25 -16.72 1.62
C ALA A 366 -35.44 -17.01 3.12
N ARG A 367 -35.87 -16.00 3.88
CA ARG A 367 -36.32 -16.17 5.26
C ARG A 367 -37.63 -16.93 5.31
#